data_AF-A0A1H7C656-F1
#
_entry.id   AF-A0A1H7C656-F1
#
_cell.length_a   1.000
_cell.length_b   1.000
_cell.length_c   1.000
_cell.angle_alpha   90.00
_cell.angle_beta   90.00
_cell.angle_gamma   90.00
#
_symmetry.space_group_name_H-M   'P 1'
#
loop_
_entity.id
_entity.type
_entity.pdbx_description
1 polymer ?
#
loop_
_entity_poly.entity_id
_entity_poly.type
_entity_poly.pdbx_seq_one_letter_code
_entity_poly.pdbx_strand_id
1 'polypeptide(L)'
;MAGDVHEVVRALGIQQRPLVLGHSYGGVVATAYASHFPARGVVNIDQTLDVTPLPARMARALRGEGYEDVMAAAFTQMYGQLDPAVAEDLHVRRKVRQDVLLGMWAPLLDLGPQDLTAFMTDLMPTRRPTPYLSLHGLPVPDDYPDWLRSRVPGALVESAPAVTHYPHLADPAWFMGRLIAFDEADLR
;
A
#
# COMPACT_ATOMS: atom_id res chain seq x y z
N MET A 1 -8.46 7.99 7.49
CA MET A 1 -7.93 6.61 7.47
C MET A 1 -6.84 6.37 8.51
N ALA A 2 -5.65 6.98 8.45
CA ALA A 2 -4.60 6.69 9.45
C ALA A 2 -5.03 7.00 10.90
N GLY A 3 -5.73 8.12 11.11
CA GLY A 3 -6.32 8.45 12.42
C GLY A 3 -7.36 7.43 12.88
N ASP A 4 -8.21 6.94 11.99
CA ASP A 4 -9.23 5.92 12.32
C ASP A 4 -8.57 4.60 12.77
N VAL A 5 -7.48 4.20 12.10
CA VAL A 5 -6.67 3.05 12.52
C VAL A 5 -6.08 3.29 13.91
N HIS A 6 -5.59 4.49 14.21
CA HIS A 6 -5.06 4.83 15.52
C HIS A 6 -6.14 4.77 16.62
N GLU A 7 -7.34 5.25 16.35
CA GLU A 7 -8.45 5.15 17.30
C GLU A 7 -8.83 3.69 17.57
N VAL A 8 -8.78 2.81 16.57
CA VAL A 8 -8.97 1.36 16.79
C VAL A 8 -7.87 0.78 17.67
N VAL A 9 -6.59 1.11 17.41
CA VAL A 9 -5.46 0.67 18.25
C VAL A 9 -5.65 1.10 19.71
N ARG A 10 -6.08 2.35 19.93
CA ARG A 10 -6.38 2.88 21.27
C ARG A 10 -7.57 2.17 21.92
N ALA A 11 -8.65 1.97 21.18
CA ALA A 11 -9.87 1.32 21.67
C ALA A 11 -9.63 -0.14 22.07
N LEU A 12 -8.71 -0.83 21.38
CA LEU A 12 -8.29 -2.19 21.72
C LEU A 12 -7.33 -2.24 22.91
N GLY A 13 -6.91 -1.09 23.46
CA GLY A 13 -6.01 -1.02 24.61
C GLY A 13 -4.58 -1.46 24.31
N ILE A 14 -4.15 -1.47 23.04
CA ILE A 14 -2.79 -1.83 22.64
C ILE A 14 -1.83 -0.75 23.13
N GLN A 15 -1.01 -1.08 24.12
CA GLN A 15 -0.07 -0.14 24.76
C GLN A 15 1.27 -0.08 24.04
N GLN A 16 1.66 -1.16 23.37
CA GLN A 16 2.93 -1.23 22.64
C GLN A 16 2.82 -0.52 21.30
N ARG A 17 3.95 -0.07 20.75
CA ARG A 17 3.97 0.47 19.39
C ARG A 17 3.64 -0.65 18.39
N PRO A 18 2.62 -0.48 17.53
CA PRO A 18 2.26 -1.51 16.55
C PRO A 18 3.28 -1.58 15.41
N LEU A 19 3.46 -2.77 14.85
CA LEU A 19 3.96 -2.97 13.49
C LEU A 19 2.75 -2.79 12.59
N VAL A 20 2.80 -1.82 11.69
CA VAL A 20 1.64 -1.45 10.86
C VAL A 20 1.86 -1.98 9.46
N LEU A 21 0.98 -2.88 9.03
CA LEU A 21 1.03 -3.50 7.73
C LEU A 21 -0.11 -2.96 6.87
N GLY A 22 0.19 -2.65 5.63
CA GLY A 22 -0.78 -2.08 4.70
C GLY A 22 -0.60 -2.66 3.29
N HIS A 23 -1.66 -3.25 2.74
CA HIS A 23 -1.67 -3.76 1.38
C HIS A 23 -2.31 -2.79 0.40
N SER A 24 -1.69 -2.61 -0.77
CA SER A 24 -2.13 -1.68 -1.80
C SER A 24 -2.28 -0.28 -1.21
N TYR A 25 -3.43 0.38 -1.38
CA TYR A 25 -3.69 1.67 -0.73
C TYR A 25 -3.54 1.63 0.81
N GLY A 26 -3.77 0.47 1.45
CA GLY A 26 -3.46 0.29 2.86
C GLY A 26 -2.00 0.58 3.19
N GLY A 27 -1.07 0.39 2.26
CA GLY A 27 0.35 0.76 2.38
C GLY A 27 0.57 2.27 2.51
N VAL A 28 -0.21 3.08 1.78
CA VAL A 28 -0.24 4.54 1.96
C VAL A 28 -0.76 4.89 3.36
N VAL A 29 -1.82 4.21 3.83
CA VAL A 29 -2.38 4.41 5.17
C VAL A 29 -1.39 4.02 6.27
N ALA A 30 -0.67 2.91 6.11
CA ALA A 30 0.35 2.44 7.07
C ALA A 30 1.54 3.40 7.14
N THR A 31 1.98 3.91 5.99
CA THR A 31 3.01 4.96 5.90
C THR A 31 2.56 6.24 6.61
N ALA A 32 1.35 6.70 6.32
CA ALA A 32 0.76 7.87 6.96
C ALA A 32 0.58 7.68 8.47
N TYR A 33 0.24 6.47 8.92
CA TYR A 33 0.15 6.15 10.34
C TYR A 33 1.48 6.41 11.05
N ALA A 34 2.59 5.88 10.53
CA ALA A 34 3.90 6.06 11.14
C ALA A 34 4.42 7.51 11.09
N SER A 35 3.93 8.33 10.14
CA SER A 35 4.23 9.77 10.10
C SER A 35 3.57 10.56 11.24
N HIS A 36 2.38 10.12 11.68
CA HIS A 36 1.56 10.85 12.66
C HIS A 36 1.57 10.22 14.06
N PHE A 37 1.78 8.91 14.16
CA PHE A 37 1.61 8.13 15.39
C PHE A 37 2.80 7.20 15.63
N PRO A 38 3.07 6.81 16.89
CA PRO A 38 4.12 5.85 17.18
C PRO A 38 3.85 4.48 16.53
N ALA A 39 4.79 4.02 15.73
CA ALA A 39 4.87 2.66 15.21
C ALA A 39 6.26 2.07 15.54
N ARG A 40 6.38 0.74 15.61
CA ARG A 40 7.69 0.08 15.71
C ARG A 40 8.27 -0.24 14.34
N GLY A 41 7.43 -0.27 13.30
CA GLY A 41 7.81 -0.47 11.92
C GLY A 41 6.61 -0.35 10.99
N VAL A 42 6.87 -0.23 9.69
CA VAL A 42 5.87 -0.26 8.62
C VAL A 42 6.20 -1.35 7.63
N VAL A 43 5.19 -2.12 7.23
CA VAL A 43 5.29 -3.01 6.06
C VAL A 43 4.27 -2.57 5.01
N ASN A 44 4.79 -2.04 3.92
CA ASN A 44 4.06 -1.62 2.75
C ASN A 44 4.02 -2.78 1.75
N ILE A 45 2.84 -3.31 1.45
CA ILE A 45 2.66 -4.50 0.64
C ILE A 45 2.06 -4.09 -0.70
N ASP A 46 2.86 -4.26 -1.75
CA ASP A 46 2.54 -4.06 -3.15
C ASP A 46 1.89 -2.70 -3.46
N GLN A 47 2.56 -1.64 -3.03
CA GLN A 47 2.13 -0.27 -3.30
C GLN A 47 3.34 0.64 -3.47
N THR A 48 3.49 1.23 -4.64
CA THR A 48 4.48 2.30 -4.81
C THR A 48 3.98 3.58 -4.15
N LEU A 49 4.90 4.32 -3.53
CA LEU A 49 4.64 5.69 -3.08
C LEU A 49 5.04 6.75 -4.13
N ASP A 50 5.78 6.33 -5.16
CA ASP A 50 6.04 7.14 -6.34
C ASP A 50 4.87 6.99 -7.31
N VAL A 51 3.97 7.97 -7.28
CA VAL A 51 2.69 7.92 -8.00
C VAL A 51 2.53 9.15 -8.88
N THR A 52 1.83 8.98 -9.99
CA THR A 52 1.48 10.06 -10.91
C THR A 52 -0.04 10.22 -10.99
N PRO A 53 -0.54 11.42 -11.35
CA PRO A 53 -1.97 11.63 -11.49
C PRO A 53 -2.58 10.68 -12.53
N LEU A 54 -3.81 10.25 -12.28
CA LEU A 54 -4.52 9.40 -13.23
C LEU A 54 -4.80 10.16 -14.53
N PRO A 55 -4.67 9.51 -15.71
CA PRO A 55 -5.02 10.13 -16.98
C PRO A 55 -6.47 10.65 -16.96
N ALA A 56 -6.71 11.86 -17.46
CA ALA A 56 -8.03 12.51 -17.39
C ALA A 56 -9.18 11.65 -17.95
N ARG A 57 -8.92 10.85 -18.99
CA ARG A 57 -9.90 9.89 -19.54
C ARG A 57 -10.30 8.81 -18.52
N MET A 58 -9.32 8.29 -17.78
CA MET A 58 -9.51 7.27 -16.76
C MET A 58 -10.24 7.85 -15.55
N ALA A 59 -9.80 9.04 -15.12
CA ALA A 59 -10.43 9.76 -14.03
C ALA A 59 -11.90 10.10 -14.32
N ARG A 60 -12.27 10.37 -15.58
CA ARG A 60 -13.68 10.55 -15.99
C ARG A 60 -14.45 9.23 -15.97
N ALA A 61 -13.88 8.16 -16.51
CA ALA A 61 -14.52 6.84 -16.52
C ALA A 61 -14.83 6.34 -15.10
N LEU A 62 -13.88 6.49 -14.18
CA LEU A 62 -14.04 6.12 -12.77
C LEU A 62 -15.14 6.91 -12.04
N ARG A 63 -15.50 8.12 -12.50
CA ARG A 63 -16.57 8.95 -11.93
C ARG A 63 -17.93 8.72 -12.58
N GLY A 64 -18.03 7.88 -13.60
CA GLY A 64 -19.25 7.69 -14.39
C GLY A 64 -19.52 6.23 -14.74
N GLU A 65 -20.14 6.01 -15.90
CA GLU A 65 -20.61 4.69 -16.35
C GLU A 65 -19.48 3.70 -16.63
N GLY A 66 -18.25 4.17 -16.85
CA GLY A 66 -17.08 3.32 -17.12
C GLY A 66 -16.41 2.74 -15.87
N TYR A 67 -16.94 2.99 -14.67
CA TYR A 67 -16.32 2.57 -13.41
C TYR A 67 -16.15 1.06 -13.31
N GLU A 68 -17.22 0.30 -13.53
CA GLU A 68 -17.22 -1.16 -13.36
C GLU A 68 -16.21 -1.83 -14.31
N ASP A 69 -16.19 -1.44 -15.58
CA ASP A 69 -15.29 -2.00 -16.59
C ASP A 69 -13.82 -1.71 -16.27
N VAL A 70 -13.51 -0.46 -15.86
CA VAL A 70 -12.16 -0.06 -15.47
C VAL A 70 -11.70 -0.85 -14.26
N MET A 71 -12.55 -1.02 -13.24
CA MET A 71 -12.19 -1.75 -12.03
C MET A 71 -12.05 -3.24 -12.28
N ALA A 72 -12.94 -3.85 -13.08
CA ALA A 72 -12.84 -5.25 -13.46
C ALA A 72 -11.53 -5.55 -14.22
N ALA A 73 -11.16 -4.68 -15.17
CA ALA A 73 -9.90 -4.81 -15.90
C ALA A 73 -8.69 -4.68 -14.95
N ALA A 74 -8.69 -3.66 -14.08
CA ALA A 74 -7.62 -3.45 -13.11
C ALA A 74 -7.44 -4.66 -12.18
N PHE A 75 -8.52 -5.21 -11.63
CA PHE A 75 -8.43 -6.38 -10.74
C PHE A 75 -7.96 -7.63 -11.46
N THR A 76 -8.41 -7.84 -12.70
CA THR A 76 -7.95 -8.97 -13.53
C THR A 76 -6.43 -8.93 -13.71
N GLN A 77 -5.86 -7.74 -13.97
CA GLN A 77 -4.41 -7.57 -14.09
C GLN A 77 -3.69 -7.83 -12.76
N MET A 78 -4.27 -7.38 -11.64
CA MET A 78 -3.68 -7.53 -10.31
C MET A 78 -3.55 -8.98 -9.84
N TYR A 79 -4.35 -9.93 -10.36
CA TYR A 79 -4.24 -11.32 -9.93
C TYR A 79 -2.89 -11.95 -10.28
N GLY A 80 -2.31 -11.64 -11.45
CA GLY A 80 -1.00 -12.14 -11.86
C GLY A 80 -0.91 -13.66 -11.74
N GLN A 81 0.10 -14.15 -11.02
CA GLN A 81 0.38 -15.58 -10.78
C GLN A 81 -0.35 -16.19 -9.58
N LEU A 82 -1.42 -15.56 -9.09
CA LEU A 82 -2.20 -16.12 -7.98
C LEU A 82 -2.88 -17.43 -8.41
N ASP A 83 -3.02 -18.36 -7.47
CA ASP A 83 -3.81 -19.58 -7.70
C ASP A 83 -5.22 -19.21 -8.23
N PRO A 84 -5.71 -19.82 -9.31
CA PRO A 84 -6.99 -19.45 -9.91
C PRO A 84 -8.19 -19.55 -8.96
N ALA A 85 -8.20 -20.52 -8.05
CA ALA A 85 -9.28 -20.66 -7.08
C ALA A 85 -9.23 -19.55 -6.03
N VAL A 86 -8.04 -19.11 -5.63
CA VAL A 86 -7.87 -17.94 -4.75
C VAL A 86 -8.26 -16.65 -5.48
N ALA A 87 -7.89 -16.50 -6.76
CA ALA A 87 -8.27 -15.34 -7.56
C ALA A 87 -9.80 -15.23 -7.75
N GLU A 88 -10.47 -16.35 -8.04
CA GLU A 88 -11.92 -16.41 -8.16
C GLU A 88 -12.62 -16.08 -6.84
N ASP A 89 -12.15 -16.68 -5.75
CA ASP A 89 -12.70 -16.39 -4.43
C ASP A 89 -12.51 -14.90 -4.04
N LEU A 90 -11.35 -14.31 -4.35
CA LEU A 90 -11.14 -12.86 -4.18
C LEU A 90 -12.09 -12.04 -5.06
N HIS A 91 -12.33 -12.46 -6.30
CA HIS A 91 -13.25 -11.79 -7.21
C HIS A 91 -14.67 -11.76 -6.63
N VAL A 92 -15.17 -12.91 -6.17
CA VAL A 92 -16.51 -13.06 -5.59
C VAL A 92 -16.68 -12.28 -4.29
N ARG A 93 -15.67 -12.26 -3.42
CA ARG A 93 -15.74 -11.58 -2.12
C ARG A 93 -15.57 -10.06 -2.21
N ARG A 94 -14.97 -9.56 -3.30
CA ARG A 94 -14.66 -8.15 -3.45
C ARG A 94 -15.92 -7.31 -3.60
N LYS A 95 -16.04 -6.30 -2.74
CA LYS A 95 -17.06 -5.25 -2.85
C LYS A 95 -16.38 -3.90 -2.91
N VAL A 96 -16.30 -3.31 -4.09
CA VAL A 96 -15.76 -1.97 -4.26
C VAL A 96 -16.93 -1.04 -4.43
N ARG A 97 -17.05 -0.07 -3.52
CA ARG A 97 -18.00 1.00 -3.69
C ARG A 97 -17.31 2.17 -4.39
N GLN A 98 -17.93 2.66 -5.45
CA GLN A 98 -17.40 3.76 -6.25
C GLN A 98 -17.09 4.99 -5.40
N ASP A 99 -18.00 5.39 -4.52
CA ASP A 99 -17.83 6.58 -3.66
C ASP A 99 -16.62 6.45 -2.71
N VAL A 100 -16.42 5.27 -2.12
CA VAL A 100 -15.26 4.98 -1.27
C VAL A 100 -13.96 5.03 -2.09
N LEU A 101 -13.95 4.41 -3.27
CA LEU A 101 -12.78 4.43 -4.13
C LEU A 101 -12.42 5.85 -4.59
N LEU A 102 -13.43 6.63 -5.01
CA LEU A 102 -13.23 8.02 -5.43
C LEU A 102 -12.71 8.88 -4.28
N GLY A 103 -13.24 8.71 -3.06
CA GLY A 103 -12.72 9.40 -1.88
C GLY A 103 -11.28 8.99 -1.54
N MET A 104 -10.97 7.70 -1.62
CA MET A 104 -9.65 7.14 -1.37
C MET A 104 -8.61 7.64 -2.40
N TRP A 105 -9.01 7.74 -3.67
CA TRP A 105 -8.15 8.16 -4.79
C TRP A 105 -8.25 9.63 -5.13
N ALA A 106 -8.95 10.45 -4.34
CA ALA A 106 -9.10 11.88 -4.60
C ALA A 106 -7.75 12.58 -4.90
N PRO A 107 -6.64 12.33 -4.17
CA PRO A 107 -5.34 12.91 -4.52
C PRO A 107 -4.87 12.55 -5.95
N LEU A 108 -5.01 11.28 -6.36
CA LEU A 108 -4.63 10.81 -7.70
C LEU A 108 -5.55 11.35 -8.81
N LEU A 109 -6.80 11.66 -8.46
CA LEU A 109 -7.86 12.05 -9.37
C LEU A 109 -7.98 13.56 -9.57
N ASP A 110 -7.59 14.34 -8.56
CA ASP A 110 -7.86 15.77 -8.46
C ASP A 110 -6.59 16.63 -8.42
N LEU A 111 -5.46 16.10 -7.92
CA LEU A 111 -4.22 16.88 -7.82
C LEU A 111 -3.42 16.84 -9.13
N GLY A 112 -2.80 17.98 -9.44
CA GLY A 112 -1.78 18.04 -10.48
C GLY A 112 -0.47 17.34 -10.06
N PRO A 113 0.48 17.12 -10.99
CA PRO A 113 1.70 16.37 -10.70
C PRO A 113 2.54 16.93 -9.54
N GLN A 114 2.65 18.26 -9.44
CA GLN A 114 3.43 18.92 -8.38
C GLN A 114 2.75 18.78 -7.02
N ASP A 115 1.45 19.04 -6.95
CA ASP A 115 0.68 18.94 -5.71
C ASP A 115 0.60 17.49 -5.21
N LEU A 116 0.47 16.51 -6.11
CA LEU A 116 0.51 15.10 -5.75
C LEU A 116 1.88 14.70 -5.20
N THR A 117 2.97 15.17 -5.82
CA THR A 117 4.33 14.93 -5.32
C THR A 117 4.51 15.51 -3.91
N ALA A 118 4.06 16.74 -3.69
CA ALA A 118 4.11 17.38 -2.38
C ALA A 118 3.27 16.62 -1.35
N PHE A 119 2.04 16.24 -1.71
CA PHE A 119 1.15 15.44 -0.87
C PHE A 119 1.79 14.12 -0.45
N MET A 120 2.38 13.38 -1.40
CA MET A 120 3.07 12.12 -1.07
C MET A 120 4.32 12.34 -0.23
N THR A 121 5.05 13.43 -0.45
CA THR A 121 6.22 13.83 0.35
C THR A 121 5.84 14.05 1.82
N ASP A 122 4.74 14.77 2.07
CA ASP A 122 4.26 15.06 3.42
C ASP A 122 3.71 13.81 4.15
N LEU A 123 3.25 12.80 3.40
CA LEU A 123 2.77 11.54 3.98
C LEU A 123 3.87 10.65 4.53
N MET A 124 5.10 10.76 4.01
CA MET A 124 6.20 9.89 4.42
C MET A 124 6.74 10.27 5.82
N PRO A 125 7.14 9.29 6.64
CA PRO A 125 7.56 9.55 8.01
C PRO A 125 8.90 10.30 8.04
N THR A 126 8.85 11.62 8.18
CA THR A 126 10.03 12.50 8.23
C THR A 126 10.52 12.79 9.64
N ARG A 127 9.70 12.52 10.67
CA ARG A 127 9.96 13.02 12.04
C ARG A 127 10.61 12.00 12.98
N ARG A 128 10.47 10.71 12.72
CA ARG A 128 11.04 9.63 13.54
C ARG A 128 11.55 8.52 12.64
N PRO A 129 12.83 8.14 12.73
CA PRO A 129 13.32 6.94 12.08
C PRO A 129 12.42 5.77 12.47
N THR A 130 11.71 5.23 11.48
CA THR A 130 10.80 4.10 11.65
C THR A 130 11.21 3.07 10.62
N PRO A 131 11.54 1.84 11.04
CA PRO A 131 11.87 0.78 10.11
C PRO A 131 10.77 0.60 9.06
N TYR A 132 11.17 0.43 7.81
CA TYR A 132 10.26 0.42 6.69
C TYR A 132 10.63 -0.67 5.71
N LEU A 133 9.69 -1.58 5.46
CA LEU A 133 9.82 -2.64 4.46
C LEU A 133 8.74 -2.45 3.39
N SER A 134 9.16 -2.33 2.13
CA SER A 134 8.30 -2.32 0.95
C SER A 134 8.42 -3.67 0.24
N LEU A 135 7.40 -4.53 0.40
CA LEU A 135 7.33 -5.84 -0.24
C LEU A 135 6.49 -5.75 -1.51
N HIS A 136 7.04 -6.09 -2.67
CA HIS A 136 6.37 -5.98 -3.96
C HIS A 136 6.22 -7.32 -4.64
N GLY A 137 4.99 -7.72 -4.96
CA GLY A 137 4.77 -8.83 -5.87
C GLY A 137 4.70 -8.37 -7.33
N LEU A 138 4.22 -7.15 -7.60
CA LEU A 138 4.33 -6.55 -8.93
C LEU A 138 5.69 -5.88 -9.13
N PRO A 139 6.24 -5.89 -10.36
CA PRO A 139 7.51 -5.20 -10.64
C PRO A 139 7.40 -3.71 -10.33
N VAL A 140 8.46 -3.17 -9.74
CA VAL A 140 8.65 -1.72 -9.55
C VAL A 140 9.76 -1.22 -10.47
N PRO A 141 9.79 0.08 -10.81
CA PRO A 141 10.92 0.67 -11.53
C PRO A 141 12.26 0.41 -10.83
N ASP A 142 13.34 0.24 -11.62
CA ASP A 142 14.68 -0.07 -11.10
C ASP A 142 15.22 1.01 -10.13
N ASP A 143 14.79 2.26 -10.31
CA ASP A 143 15.18 3.41 -9.48
C ASP A 143 14.29 3.60 -8.24
N TYR A 144 13.20 2.84 -8.10
CA TYR A 144 12.27 2.96 -6.98
C TYR A 144 12.93 2.73 -5.60
N PRO A 145 13.83 1.75 -5.40
CA PRO A 145 14.51 1.59 -4.11
C PRO A 145 15.30 2.82 -3.67
N ASP A 146 16.00 3.48 -4.60
CA ASP A 146 16.78 4.68 -4.29
C ASP A 146 15.87 5.90 -4.11
N TRP A 147 14.83 6.01 -4.92
CA TRP A 147 13.78 7.01 -4.73
C TRP A 147 13.15 6.91 -3.34
N LEU A 148 12.83 5.70 -2.88
CA LEU A 148 12.19 5.49 -1.57
C LEU A 148 13.17 5.81 -0.43
N ARG A 149 14.41 5.34 -0.49
CA ARG A 149 15.43 5.61 0.54
C ARG A 149 15.76 7.07 0.68
N SER A 150 15.67 7.86 -0.39
CA SER A 150 15.86 9.32 -0.33
C SER A 150 14.81 10.04 0.52
N ARG A 151 13.64 9.41 0.74
CA ARG A 151 12.50 9.95 1.49
C ARG A 151 12.26 9.26 2.83
N VAL A 152 12.55 7.96 2.89
CA VAL A 152 12.45 7.12 4.08
C VAL A 152 13.82 6.47 4.31
N PRO A 153 14.72 7.13 5.06
CA PRO A 153 16.06 6.59 5.31
C PRO A 153 16.01 5.20 5.93
N GLY A 154 16.77 4.26 5.34
CA GLY A 154 16.82 2.86 5.79
C GLY A 154 15.70 1.97 5.23
N ALA A 155 14.82 2.48 4.36
CA ALA A 155 13.79 1.66 3.73
C ALA A 155 14.39 0.48 2.94
N LEU A 156 13.82 -0.70 3.16
CA LEU A 156 14.09 -1.91 2.42
C LEU A 156 13.02 -2.08 1.33
N VAL A 157 13.44 -2.46 0.13
CA VAL A 157 12.54 -2.82 -0.97
C VAL A 157 12.89 -4.24 -1.40
N GLU A 158 11.91 -5.12 -1.39
CA GLU A 158 12.09 -6.53 -1.74
C GLU A 158 10.98 -6.99 -2.68
N SER A 159 11.32 -7.91 -3.58
CA SER A 159 10.36 -8.53 -4.48
C SER A 159 9.93 -9.90 -3.94
N ALA A 160 8.64 -10.20 -4.04
CA ALA A 160 8.09 -11.50 -3.74
C ALA A 160 8.43 -12.51 -4.84
N PRO A 161 8.47 -13.83 -4.54
CA PRO A 161 8.72 -14.86 -5.53
C PRO A 161 7.65 -14.93 -6.63
N ALA A 162 6.39 -14.65 -6.28
CA ALA A 162 5.26 -14.68 -7.19
C ALA A 162 4.93 -13.28 -7.70
N VAL A 163 4.76 -13.16 -9.02
CA VAL A 163 4.35 -11.91 -9.69
C VAL A 163 2.85 -11.74 -9.55
N THR A 164 2.41 -11.04 -8.50
CA THR A 164 1.00 -10.79 -8.21
C THR A 164 0.84 -9.56 -7.33
N HIS A 165 -0.32 -8.92 -7.38
CA HIS A 165 -0.66 -7.87 -6.42
C HIS A 165 -0.87 -8.40 -5.00
N TYR A 166 -1.01 -9.72 -4.82
CA TYR A 166 -1.37 -10.35 -3.54
C TYR A 166 -0.27 -11.29 -3.03
N PRO A 167 0.97 -10.80 -2.81
CA PRO A 167 2.10 -11.68 -2.46
C PRO A 167 1.89 -12.46 -1.16
N HIS A 168 1.15 -11.87 -0.20
CA HIS A 168 0.77 -12.48 1.07
C HIS A 168 -0.27 -13.61 0.93
N LEU A 169 -0.98 -13.70 -0.19
CA LEU A 169 -1.90 -14.79 -0.51
C LEU A 169 -1.28 -15.82 -1.45
N ALA A 170 -0.36 -15.40 -2.32
CA ALA A 170 0.34 -16.30 -3.23
C ALA A 170 1.33 -17.22 -2.49
N ASP A 171 2.05 -16.70 -1.49
CA ASP A 171 2.91 -17.50 -0.63
C ASP A 171 2.85 -16.99 0.83
N PRO A 172 1.85 -17.44 1.61
CA PRO A 172 1.70 -17.02 3.00
C PRO A 172 2.89 -17.40 3.88
N ALA A 173 3.56 -18.53 3.60
CA ALA A 173 4.69 -19.01 4.40
C ALA A 173 5.92 -18.13 4.19
N TRP A 174 6.25 -17.81 2.93
CA TRP A 174 7.29 -16.84 2.60
C TRP A 174 6.99 -15.47 3.21
N PHE A 175 5.77 -14.98 3.03
CA PHE A 175 5.38 -13.66 3.53
C PHE A 175 5.52 -13.56 5.05
N MET A 176 5.01 -14.54 5.80
CA MET A 176 5.15 -14.57 7.26
C MET A 176 6.60 -14.71 7.71
N GLY A 177 7.40 -15.54 7.04
CA GLY A 177 8.84 -15.64 7.32
C GLY A 177 9.55 -14.30 7.11
N ARG A 178 9.17 -13.55 6.08
CA ARG A 178 9.71 -12.21 5.85
C ARG A 178 9.30 -11.20 6.92
N LEU A 179 8.04 -11.20 7.32
CA LEU A 179 7.54 -10.33 8.39
C LEU A 179 8.25 -10.56 9.73
N ILE A 180 8.42 -11.83 10.13
CA ILE A 180 9.10 -12.17 11.39
C ILE A 180 10.55 -11.70 11.37
N ALA A 181 11.29 -12.01 10.30
CA ALA A 181 12.68 -11.60 10.19
C ALA A 181 12.86 -10.08 10.12
N PHE A 182 11.87 -9.34 9.59
CA PHE A 182 11.87 -7.88 9.64
C PHE A 182 11.62 -7.35 11.07
N ASP A 183 10.58 -7.83 11.76
CA ASP A 183 10.23 -7.38 13.13
C ASP A 183 11.35 -7.72 14.14
N GLU A 184 12.05 -8.85 13.95
CA GLU A 184 13.17 -9.25 14.81
C GLU A 184 14.47 -8.46 14.57
N ALA A 185 14.69 -7.94 13.36
CA ALA A 185 15.92 -7.21 13.02
C ALA A 185 16.02 -5.88 13.77
N ASP A 186 14.89 -5.25 14.09
CA ASP A 186 14.81 -3.96 14.79
C ASP A 186 14.66 -4.07 16.32
N LEU A 187 14.52 -5.29 16.84
CA LEU A 187 14.57 -5.54 18.29
C LEU A 187 16.02 -5.66 18.83
N ARG A 188 17.03 -5.47 17.97
CA ARG A 188 18.47 -5.48 18.29
C ARG A 188 19.06 -4.09 18.24
#